data_AF-A0AAN9NKI7-F1
#
_entry.id   AF-A0AAN9NKI7-F1
#
_cell.length_a   1.000
_cell.length_b   1.000
_cell.length_c   1.000
_cell.angle_alpha   90.00
_cell.angle_beta   90.00
_cell.angle_gamma   90.00
#
_symmetry.space_group_name_H-M   'P 1'
#
loop_
_entity.id
_entity.type
_entity.pdbx_description
1 polymer ?
#
loop_
_entity_poly.entity_id
_entity_poly.type
_entity_poly.pdbx_seq_one_letter_code
_entity_poly.pdbx_strand_id
1 'polypeptide(L)'
;MTKLHSSVLIVLALFALFSQTYGDELKYCSKDKVLDGQCPLGTSRFSCFEEFLDRFGASAMPKNCRCKNLPSQKRKCTCDIVCGV
;
A
#
# COMPACT_ATOMS: atom_id res chain seq x y z
N MET A 1 46.87 -2.21 -13.85
CA MET A 1 45.55 -2.38 -14.51
C MET A 1 44.53 -3.20 -13.70
N THR A 2 44.80 -3.59 -12.45
CA THR A 2 43.89 -4.42 -11.63
C THR A 2 42.86 -3.63 -10.81
N LYS A 3 43.22 -2.42 -10.33
CA LYS A 3 42.33 -1.57 -9.52
C LYS A 3 41.10 -1.08 -10.27
N LEU A 4 41.28 -0.65 -11.53
CA LEU A 4 40.18 -0.15 -12.38
C LEU A 4 39.15 -1.25 -12.68
N HIS A 5 39.64 -2.46 -12.98
CA HIS A 5 38.80 -3.63 -13.25
C HIS A 5 37.98 -4.03 -12.02
N SER A 6 38.60 -4.03 -10.84
CA SER A 6 37.91 -4.32 -9.59
C SER A 6 36.83 -3.30 -9.25
N SER A 7 37.07 -2.00 -9.46
CA SER A 7 36.05 -0.97 -9.23
C SER A 7 34.88 -1.05 -10.20
N VAL A 8 35.13 -1.36 -11.47
CA VAL A 8 34.06 -1.51 -12.48
C VAL A 8 33.14 -2.69 -12.15
N LEU A 9 33.72 -3.82 -11.71
CA LEU A 9 32.94 -4.99 -11.29
C LEU A 9 32.04 -4.71 -10.09
N ILE A 10 32.51 -3.92 -9.12
CA ILE A 10 31.72 -3.54 -7.95
C ILE A 10 30.54 -2.66 -8.37
N VAL A 11 30.76 -1.67 -9.24
CA VAL A 11 29.68 -0.80 -9.74
C VAL A 11 28.63 -1.59 -10.52
N LEU A 12 29.05 -2.52 -11.38
CA LEU A 12 28.15 -3.41 -12.12
C LEU A 12 27.35 -4.33 -11.19
N ALA A 13 27.98 -4.91 -10.17
CA ALA A 13 27.30 -5.75 -9.19
C ALA A 13 26.24 -4.96 -8.40
N LEU A 14 26.57 -3.73 -7.98
CA LEU A 14 25.62 -2.84 -7.33
C LEU A 14 24.45 -2.49 -8.24
N PHE A 15 24.72 -2.14 -9.51
CA PHE A 15 23.67 -1.80 -10.47
C PHE A 15 22.71 -2.97 -10.74
N ALA A 16 23.24 -4.20 -10.85
CA ALA A 16 22.43 -5.41 -10.99
C ALA A 16 21.56 -5.68 -9.76
N LEU A 17 22.09 -5.49 -8.54
CA LEU A 17 21.34 -5.60 -7.29
C LEU A 17 20.21 -4.56 -7.22
N PHE A 18 20.51 -3.29 -7.54
CA PHE A 18 19.50 -2.24 -7.52
C PHE A 18 18.40 -2.45 -8.58
N SER A 19 18.74 -2.97 -9.75
CA SER A 19 17.74 -3.26 -10.79
C SER A 19 16.73 -4.33 -10.37
N GLN A 20 17.12 -5.27 -9.50
CA GLN A 20 16.23 -6.29 -8.95
C GLN A 20 15.31 -5.75 -7.84
N THR A 21 15.75 -4.71 -7.12
CA THR A 21 14.96 -4.11 -6.03
C THR A 21 14.07 -2.95 -6.50
N TYR A 22 14.46 -2.28 -7.59
CA TYR A 22 13.76 -1.15 -8.20
C TYR A 22 13.20 -1.55 -9.56
N GLY A 23 12.19 -2.43 -9.58
CA GLY A 23 11.60 -2.92 -10.83
C GLY A 23 10.15 -3.35 -10.73
N ASP A 24 9.70 -3.85 -9.58
CA ASP A 24 8.32 -4.31 -9.44
C ASP A 24 7.39 -3.15 -9.08
N GLU A 25 6.48 -2.79 -10.00
CA GLU A 25 5.41 -1.85 -9.71
C GLU A 25 4.43 -2.47 -8.71
N LEU A 26 4.21 -1.78 -7.58
CA LEU A 26 3.24 -2.21 -6.58
C LEU A 26 1.84 -2.38 -7.21
N LYS A 27 1.30 -3.60 -7.13
CA LYS A 27 -0.07 -3.89 -7.56
C LYS A 27 -1.04 -3.53 -6.44
N TYR A 28 -2.04 -2.72 -6.77
CA TYR A 28 -3.09 -2.31 -5.85
C TYR A 28 -4.41 -3.03 -6.17
N CYS A 29 -5.05 -3.57 -5.13
CA CYS A 29 -6.35 -4.21 -5.22
C CYS A 29 -7.36 -3.50 -4.33
N SER A 30 -8.57 -3.29 -4.84
CA SER A 30 -9.69 -2.79 -4.05
C SER A 30 -10.16 -3.83 -3.04
N LYS A 31 -10.32 -3.42 -1.79
CA LYS A 31 -10.80 -4.26 -0.69
C LYS A 31 -11.89 -3.53 0.09
N ASP A 32 -12.89 -4.29 0.51
CA ASP A 32 -14.04 -3.81 1.26
C ASP A 32 -14.02 -4.34 2.69
N LYS A 33 -14.49 -3.51 3.63
CA LYS A 33 -14.78 -3.90 5.00
C LYS A 33 -16.08 -3.27 5.48
N VAL A 34 -16.96 -4.10 6.03
CA VAL A 34 -18.17 -3.64 6.71
C VAL A 34 -17.87 -3.49 8.20
N LEU A 35 -18.24 -2.34 8.75
CA LEU A 35 -18.06 -1.92 10.13
C LEU A 35 -19.41 -1.45 10.68
N ASP A 36 -19.57 -1.50 11.99
CA ASP A 36 -20.73 -0.92 12.65
C ASP A 36 -20.65 0.61 12.67
N GLY A 37 -21.81 1.25 12.84
CA GLY A 37 -21.97 2.70 12.85
C GLY A 37 -22.11 3.32 11.46
N GLN A 38 -22.15 4.66 11.44
CA GLN A 38 -22.22 5.46 10.22
C GLN A 38 -20.84 6.06 9.87
N CYS A 39 -20.66 6.42 8.61
CA CYS A 39 -19.50 7.16 8.14
C CYS A 39 -19.41 8.52 8.85
N PRO A 40 -18.27 8.83 9.49
CA PRO A 40 -18.13 10.09 10.20
C PRO A 40 -18.11 11.27 9.22
N LEU A 41 -18.79 12.36 9.59
CA LEU A 41 -18.84 13.57 8.78
C LEU A 41 -17.46 14.25 8.74
N GLY A 42 -17.02 14.67 7.56
CA GLY A 42 -15.73 15.36 7.36
C GLY A 42 -14.48 14.46 7.39
N THR A 43 -14.47 13.35 8.13
CA THR A 43 -13.27 12.51 8.33
C THR A 43 -13.42 11.07 7.82
N SER A 44 -14.52 10.74 7.13
CA SER A 44 -14.84 9.37 6.69
C SER A 44 -13.73 8.64 5.94
N ARG A 45 -13.00 9.32 5.05
CA ARG A 45 -11.88 8.69 4.31
C ARG A 45 -10.71 8.35 5.23
N PHE A 46 -10.38 9.26 6.15
CA PHE A 46 -9.28 9.07 7.09
C PHE A 46 -9.60 7.97 8.10
N SER A 47 -10.83 7.94 8.63
CA SER A 47 -11.27 6.82 9.47
C SER A 47 -11.15 5.48 8.74
N CYS A 48 -11.60 5.37 7.49
CA CYS A 48 -11.42 4.13 6.73
C CYS A 48 -9.95 3.78 6.47
N PHE A 49 -9.08 4.78 6.29
CA PHE A 49 -7.65 4.59 6.15
C PHE A 49 -7.03 4.00 7.43
N GLU A 50 -7.34 4.56 8.60
CA GLU A 50 -6.87 4.06 9.89
C GLU A 50 -7.34 2.63 10.16
N GLU A 51 -8.62 2.33 9.87
CA GLU A 51 -9.18 0.98 10.01
C GLU A 51 -8.47 -0.05 9.13
N PHE A 52 -8.03 0.36 7.94
CA PHE A 52 -7.26 -0.51 7.05
C PHE A 52 -5.80 -0.66 7.49
N LEU A 53 -5.18 0.40 8.03
CA LEU A 53 -3.85 0.31 8.64
C LEU A 53 -3.83 -0.62 9.85
N ASP A 54 -4.79 -0.48 10.75
CA ASP A 54 -4.92 -1.33 11.94
C ASP A 54 -5.06 -2.80 11.55
N ARG A 55 -5.86 -3.08 10.50
CA ARG A 55 -6.15 -4.44 10.07
C ARG A 55 -5.08 -5.10 9.21
N PHE A 56 -4.48 -4.37 8.29
CA PHE A 56 -3.58 -4.93 7.26
C PHE A 56 -2.12 -4.50 7.46
N GLY A 57 -1.83 -3.60 8.40
CA GLY A 57 -0.51 -3.05 8.66
C GLY A 57 -0.10 -1.96 7.68
N ALA A 58 0.99 -1.27 8.02
CA ALA A 58 1.51 -0.15 7.24
C ALA A 58 1.96 -0.55 5.81
N SER A 59 2.43 -1.79 5.62
CA SER A 59 2.84 -2.32 4.33
C SER A 59 1.70 -2.46 3.32
N ALA A 60 0.44 -2.45 3.78
CA ALA A 60 -0.72 -2.45 2.89
C ALA A 60 -0.89 -1.14 2.12
N MET A 61 -0.24 -0.06 2.58
CA MET A 61 -0.27 1.29 1.99
C MET A 61 -1.66 1.70 1.46
N PRO A 62 -2.69 1.75 2.32
CA PRO A 62 -4.06 1.97 1.86
C PRO A 62 -4.21 3.33 1.18
N LYS A 63 -4.90 3.37 0.04
CA LYS A 63 -5.18 4.61 -0.69
C LYS A 63 -6.61 4.61 -1.25
N ASN A 64 -7.02 5.77 -1.76
CA ASN A 64 -8.35 5.97 -2.37
C ASN A 64 -9.52 5.53 -1.48
N CYS A 65 -9.35 5.63 -0.16
CA CYS A 65 -10.33 5.18 0.81
C CYS A 65 -11.65 5.94 0.70
N ARG A 66 -12.75 5.20 0.73
CA ARG A 66 -14.11 5.72 0.69
C ARG A 66 -14.95 5.05 1.75
N CYS A 67 -15.89 5.80 2.31
CA CYS A 67 -16.89 5.28 3.23
C CYS A 67 -18.27 5.43 2.61
N LYS A 68 -19.10 4.40 2.72
CA LYS A 68 -20.50 4.41 2.33
C LYS A 68 -21.37 3.92 3.48
N ASN A 69 -22.37 4.72 3.86
CA ASN A 69 -23.41 4.28 4.79
C ASN A 69 -24.20 3.11 4.20
N LEU A 70 -24.47 2.11 5.01
CA LEU A 70 -25.32 0.97 4.73
C LEU A 70 -26.56 1.02 5.64
N PRO A 71 -27.62 0.25 5.32
CA PRO A 71 -28.73 0.05 6.24
C PRO A 71 -28.29 -0.55 7.58
N SER A 72 -29.18 -0.49 8.58
CA SER A 72 -29.00 -1.13 9.90
C SER A 72 -27.78 -0.64 10.70
N GLN A 73 -27.50 0.67 10.65
CA GLN A 73 -26.36 1.29 11.34
C GLN A 73 -25.03 0.62 11.02
N LYS A 74 -24.78 0.36 9.73
CA LYS A 74 -23.51 -0.14 9.25
C LYS A 74 -22.89 0.82 8.25
N ARG A 75 -21.58 0.71 8.07
CA ARG A 75 -20.83 1.42 7.04
C ARG A 75 -19.91 0.46 6.32
N LYS A 76 -19.65 0.75 5.05
CA LYS A 76 -18.65 0.06 4.24
C LYS A 76 -17.48 0.98 3.98
N CYS A 77 -16.30 0.57 4.42
CA CYS A 77 -15.04 1.16 3.99
C CYS A 77 -14.51 0.38 2.79
N THR A 78 -14.10 1.09 1.76
CA THR A 78 -13.43 0.54 0.57
C THR A 78 -12.12 1.28 0.38
N CYS A 79 -10.99 0.58 0.34
CA CYS A 79 -9.68 1.16 0.05
C CYS A 79 -8.93 0.27 -0.96
N ASP A 80 -8.03 0.88 -1.72
CA ASP A 80 -7.06 0.14 -2.54
C ASP A 80 -5.83 -0.14 -1.66
N ILE A 81 -5.42 -1.41 -1.55
CA ILE A 81 -4.23 -1.81 -0.81
C ILE A 81 -3.24 -2.55 -1.70
N VAL A 82 -1.97 -2.56 -1.32
CA VAL A 82 -0.96 -3.40 -1.94
C VAL A 82 -1.36 -4.86 -1.78
N CYS A 83 -1.47 -5.57 -2.90
CA CYS A 83 -1.85 -6.98 -2.95
C CYS A 83 -0.81 -7.85 -3.67
N GLY A 84 0.25 -7.23 -4.18
CA GLY A 84 1.34 -7.89 -4.86
C GLY A 84 2.37 -6.90 -5.33
N VAL A 85 3.47 -7.45 -5.82
CA VAL A 85 4.53 -6.78 -6.56
C VAL A 85 4.57 -7.39 -7.97
#